data_AF-A0A661W2Y6-F1
#
_entry.id   AF-A0A661W2Y6-F1
#
_cell.length_a   1.000
_cell.length_b   1.000
_cell.length_c   1.000
_cell.angle_alpha   90.00
_cell.angle_beta   90.00
_cell.angle_gamma   90.00
#
_symmetry.space_group_name_H-M   'P 1'
#
loop_
_entity.id
_entity.type
_entity.pdbx_description
1 polymer ?
#
loop_
_entity_poly.entity_id
_entity_poly.type
_entity_poly.pdbx_seq_one_letter_code
_entity_poly.pdbx_strand_id
1 'polypeptide(L)'
;MRWLRRWNKVAQSDYRGKLFRRCFPLLIVFWVLLVLYPNPLKLSASLARVISPEVHPDAVASLSRSLPSDPAAIESAVEQTIPYSYDWETYGMPWYCPTVTEALDKGHGDCKARALVLASVLEAKDIPYTFICSPVHMWVDYEGKAETALENDEVKLYQNDPETGERSFRMPKVSVGYVAEMFWQGFWGPMPGARKAFLLCGLAGLTLLRLSYRKGAHETSGTLHRLALRVWPALGTLRR
;
A
#
# COMPACT_ATOMS: atom_id res chain seq x y z
N MET A 1 -3.41 -53.61 -6.57
CA MET A 1 -4.12 -52.30 -6.49
C MET A 1 -3.77 -51.41 -5.29
N ARG A 2 -3.48 -51.94 -4.08
CA ARG A 2 -3.08 -51.11 -2.89
C ARG A 2 -1.81 -50.26 -3.09
N TRP A 3 -0.83 -50.78 -3.85
CA TRP A 3 0.44 -50.12 -4.12
C TRP A 3 0.30 -48.87 -5.01
N LEU A 4 -0.48 -48.95 -6.09
CA LEU A 4 -0.76 -47.80 -6.98
C LEU A 4 -1.48 -46.66 -6.24
N ARG A 5 -2.44 -46.96 -5.36
CA ARG A 5 -3.10 -45.94 -4.51
C ARG A 5 -2.13 -45.27 -3.54
N ARG A 6 -1.13 -46.00 -3.05
CA ARG A 6 -0.12 -45.47 -2.11
C ARG A 6 0.90 -44.57 -2.83
N TRP A 7 1.32 -44.96 -4.04
CA TRP A 7 2.19 -44.13 -4.89
C TRP A 7 1.52 -42.83 -5.34
N ASN A 8 0.24 -42.89 -5.72
CA ASN A 8 -0.53 -41.69 -6.08
C ASN A 8 -0.64 -40.71 -4.89
N LYS A 9 -0.82 -41.21 -3.66
CA LYS A 9 -0.83 -40.38 -2.45
C LYS A 9 0.54 -39.71 -2.16
N VAL A 10 1.64 -40.41 -2.42
CA VAL A 10 3.01 -39.87 -2.21
C VAL A 10 3.33 -38.80 -3.26
N ALA A 11 3.04 -39.06 -4.54
CA ALA A 11 3.24 -38.08 -5.61
C ALA A 11 2.36 -36.83 -5.44
N GLN A 12 1.09 -37.00 -5.03
CA GLN A 12 0.20 -35.89 -4.68
C GLN A 12 0.70 -35.10 -3.45
N SER A 13 1.26 -35.77 -2.44
CA SER A 13 1.83 -35.13 -1.26
C SER A 13 3.05 -34.27 -1.60
N ASP A 14 3.95 -34.77 -2.46
CA ASP A 14 5.15 -34.04 -2.87
C ASP A 14 4.83 -32.86 -3.80
N TYR A 15 3.86 -33.01 -4.70
CA TYR A 15 3.34 -31.92 -5.52
C TYR A 15 2.69 -30.82 -4.68
N ARG A 16 1.81 -31.18 -3.73
CA ARG A 16 1.18 -30.22 -2.80
C ARG A 16 2.21 -29.47 -1.96
N GLY A 17 3.31 -30.13 -1.57
CA GLY A 17 4.37 -29.46 -0.81
C GLY A 17 5.26 -28.54 -1.62
N LYS A 18 5.52 -28.86 -2.89
CA LYS A 18 6.18 -27.95 -3.85
C LYS A 18 5.29 -26.73 -4.14
N LEU A 19 3.99 -26.95 -4.37
CA LEU A 19 3.03 -25.88 -4.61
C LEU A 19 2.90 -24.95 -3.39
N PHE A 20 2.73 -25.50 -2.18
CA PHE A 20 2.65 -24.71 -0.95
C PHE A 20 3.88 -23.83 -0.75
N ARG A 21 5.10 -24.35 -0.96
CA ARG A 21 6.33 -23.56 -0.84
C ARG A 21 6.40 -22.42 -1.85
N ARG A 22 5.91 -22.63 -3.07
CA ARG A 22 5.87 -21.63 -4.12
C ARG A 22 4.82 -20.54 -3.87
N CYS A 23 3.67 -20.91 -3.29
CA CYS A 23 2.59 -20.00 -2.97
C CYS A 23 2.74 -19.31 -1.60
N PHE A 24 3.60 -19.82 -0.70
CA PHE A 24 3.74 -19.29 0.66
C PHE A 24 4.09 -17.79 0.72
N PRO A 25 5.00 -17.24 -0.11
CA PRO A 25 5.23 -15.81 -0.16
C PRO A 25 3.97 -15.00 -0.52
N LEU A 26 3.12 -15.54 -1.42
CA LEU A 26 1.85 -14.90 -1.77
C LEU A 26 0.88 -14.89 -0.60
N LEU A 27 0.89 -15.92 0.26
CA LEU A 27 0.09 -15.93 1.48
C LEU A 27 0.54 -14.85 2.47
N ILE A 28 1.85 -14.59 2.57
CA ILE A 28 2.37 -13.49 3.39
C ILE A 28 1.90 -12.16 2.82
N VAL A 29 2.10 -11.92 1.52
CA VAL A 29 1.68 -10.67 0.87
C VAL A 29 0.18 -10.46 1.03
N PHE A 30 -0.62 -11.51 0.81
CA PHE A 30 -2.07 -11.48 1.00
C PHE A 30 -2.46 -11.15 2.45
N TRP A 31 -1.82 -11.76 3.44
CA TRP A 31 -2.05 -11.45 4.84
C TRP A 31 -1.74 -9.99 5.17
N VAL A 32 -0.57 -9.50 4.74
CA VAL A 32 -0.17 -8.10 4.93
C VAL A 32 -1.19 -7.16 4.30
N LEU A 33 -1.60 -7.43 3.05
CA LEU A 33 -2.60 -6.63 2.35
C LEU A 33 -3.94 -6.61 3.08
N LEU A 34 -4.44 -7.73 3.58
CA LEU A 34 -5.71 -7.77 4.33
C LEU A 34 -5.65 -7.01 5.65
N VAL A 35 -4.52 -7.08 6.37
CA VAL A 35 -4.34 -6.36 7.63
C VAL A 35 -4.26 -4.85 7.39
N LEU A 36 -3.55 -4.42 6.35
CA LEU A 36 -3.37 -3.01 6.01
C LEU A 36 -4.60 -2.41 5.32
N TYR A 37 -5.25 -3.19 4.45
CA TYR A 37 -6.41 -2.81 3.66
C TYR A 37 -7.50 -3.88 3.78
N PRO A 38 -8.41 -3.74 4.76
CA PRO A 38 -9.58 -4.62 4.86
C PRO A 38 -10.40 -4.66 3.57
N ASN A 39 -10.41 -3.54 2.85
CA ASN A 39 -10.93 -3.44 1.50
C ASN A 39 -9.78 -3.09 0.53
N PRO A 40 -9.22 -4.06 -0.21
CA PRO A 40 -8.10 -3.83 -1.12
C PRO A 40 -8.46 -2.91 -2.30
N LEU A 41 -9.75 -2.75 -2.63
CA LEU A 41 -10.20 -1.85 -3.68
C LEU A 41 -9.87 -0.39 -3.36
N LYS A 42 -9.72 -0.03 -2.07
CA LYS A 42 -9.33 1.32 -1.66
C LYS A 42 -7.90 1.65 -2.08
N LEU A 43 -6.99 0.68 -2.12
CA LEU A 43 -5.63 0.89 -2.59
C LEU A 43 -5.62 1.18 -4.10
N SER A 44 -6.36 0.40 -4.89
CA SER A 44 -6.46 0.64 -6.34
C SER A 44 -7.16 1.96 -6.65
N ALA A 45 -8.22 2.31 -5.92
CA ALA A 45 -8.90 3.60 -6.09
C ALA A 45 -7.97 4.77 -5.76
N SER A 46 -7.18 4.64 -4.68
CA SER A 46 -6.22 5.67 -4.30
C SER A 46 -5.13 5.87 -5.34
N LEU A 47 -4.63 4.78 -5.93
CA LEU A 47 -3.64 4.87 -7.00
C LEU A 47 -4.20 5.58 -8.24
N ALA A 48 -5.43 5.22 -8.64
CA ALA A 48 -6.10 5.87 -9.77
C ALA A 48 -6.26 7.38 -9.55
N ARG A 49 -6.67 7.79 -8.33
CA ARG A 49 -6.86 9.19 -7.96
C ARG A 49 -5.57 9.99 -7.87
N VAL A 50 -4.43 9.37 -7.54
CA VAL A 50 -3.15 10.08 -7.58
C VAL A 50 -2.65 10.28 -9.00
N ILE A 51 -2.88 9.30 -9.89
CA ILE A 51 -2.51 9.41 -11.31
C ILE A 51 -3.41 10.41 -12.03
N SER A 52 -4.69 10.46 -11.67
CA SER A 52 -5.68 11.37 -12.22
C SER A 52 -6.47 12.01 -11.08
N PRO A 53 -5.92 13.07 -10.44
CA PRO A 53 -6.60 13.79 -9.37
C PRO A 53 -7.93 14.37 -9.85
N GLU A 54 -9.01 14.03 -9.15
CA GLU A 54 -10.34 14.57 -9.41
C GLU A 54 -10.58 15.75 -8.46
N VAL A 55 -10.75 16.92 -9.06
CA VAL A 55 -11.07 18.18 -8.40
C VAL A 55 -12.56 18.47 -8.56
N HIS A 56 -13.15 19.11 -7.55
CA HIS A 56 -14.59 19.37 -7.49
C HIS A 56 -14.86 20.80 -7.01
N PRO A 57 -14.79 21.79 -7.91
CA PRO A 57 -15.07 23.20 -7.61
C PRO A 57 -16.43 23.42 -6.91
N ASP A 58 -17.45 22.67 -7.35
CA ASP A 58 -18.80 22.76 -6.80
C ASP A 58 -18.87 22.34 -5.32
N ALA A 59 -18.07 21.34 -4.92
CA ALA A 59 -18.05 20.83 -3.55
C ALA A 59 -17.44 21.85 -2.58
N VAL A 60 -16.55 22.72 -3.05
CA VAL A 60 -15.90 23.77 -2.26
C VAL A 60 -16.48 25.16 -2.52
N ALA A 61 -17.59 25.28 -3.26
CA ALA A 61 -18.13 26.58 -3.66
C ALA A 61 -18.48 27.50 -2.49
N SER A 62 -18.98 26.94 -1.38
CA SER A 62 -19.27 27.70 -0.15
C SER A 62 -17.99 28.19 0.53
N LEU A 63 -16.98 27.33 0.64
CA LEU A 63 -15.66 27.66 1.20
C LEU A 63 -14.98 28.73 0.34
N SER A 64 -14.90 28.51 -0.97
CA SER A 64 -14.28 29.40 -1.95
C SER A 64 -14.82 30.84 -1.87
N ARG A 65 -16.14 31.02 -1.75
CA ARG A 65 -16.77 32.35 -1.62
C ARG A 65 -16.34 33.13 -0.37
N SER A 66 -15.97 32.43 0.70
CA SER A 66 -15.53 33.07 1.95
C SER A 66 -14.03 33.39 1.97
N LEU A 67 -13.26 32.82 1.05
CA LEU A 67 -11.80 32.92 1.01
C LEU A 67 -11.33 34.11 0.16
N PRO A 68 -10.14 34.67 0.46
CA PRO A 68 -9.52 35.72 -0.36
C PRO A 68 -9.19 35.23 -1.78
N SER A 69 -8.69 36.13 -2.62
CA SER A 69 -8.18 35.78 -3.96
C SER A 69 -6.68 35.51 -4.00
N ASP A 70 -5.96 35.80 -2.92
CA ASP A 70 -4.53 35.50 -2.80
C ASP A 70 -4.32 33.98 -2.59
N PRO A 71 -3.61 33.29 -3.50
CA PRO A 71 -3.40 31.84 -3.42
C PRO A 71 -2.73 31.36 -2.13
N ALA A 72 -1.78 32.13 -1.59
CA ALA A 72 -1.10 31.81 -0.34
C ALA A 72 -2.04 31.89 0.87
N ALA A 73 -2.89 32.93 0.91
CA ALA A 73 -3.92 33.04 1.93
C ALA A 73 -5.01 31.95 1.80
N ILE A 74 -5.36 31.54 0.56
CA ILE A 74 -6.26 30.41 0.32
C ILE A 74 -5.65 29.12 0.88
N GLU A 75 -4.39 28.83 0.55
CA GLU A 75 -3.68 27.65 1.06
C GLU A 75 -3.70 27.62 2.59
N SER A 76 -3.28 28.70 3.24
CA SER A 76 -3.30 28.79 4.71
C SER A 76 -4.69 28.55 5.30
N ALA A 77 -5.74 29.07 4.67
CA ALA A 77 -7.10 28.86 5.12
C ALA A 77 -7.60 27.42 4.91
N VAL A 78 -7.20 26.77 3.81
CA VAL A 78 -7.48 25.35 3.56
C VAL A 78 -6.77 24.48 4.60
N GLU A 79 -5.51 24.78 4.94
CA GLU A 79 -4.77 24.04 5.97
C GLU A 79 -5.39 24.17 7.37
N GLN A 80 -5.99 25.33 7.67
CA GLN A 80 -6.74 25.54 8.91
C GLN A 80 -8.09 24.83 8.89
N THR A 81 -8.75 24.79 7.74
CA THR A 81 -10.05 24.12 7.55
C THR A 81 -9.92 22.60 7.60
N ILE A 82 -8.81 22.06 7.09
CA ILE A 82 -8.48 20.63 7.07
C ILE A 82 -7.21 20.41 7.90
N PRO A 83 -7.31 20.30 9.24
CA PRO A 83 -6.18 19.97 10.08
C PRO A 83 -5.50 18.67 9.66
N TYR A 84 -4.18 18.63 9.83
CA TYR A 84 -3.35 17.51 9.40
C TYR A 84 -3.64 16.28 10.27
N SER A 85 -3.92 15.15 9.64
CA SER A 85 -4.07 13.85 10.31
C SER A 85 -3.67 12.73 9.36
N TYR A 86 -3.08 11.66 9.89
CA TYR A 86 -2.62 10.55 9.07
C TYR A 86 -3.78 9.70 8.56
N ASP A 87 -3.57 9.01 7.43
CA ASP A 87 -4.59 8.13 6.82
C ASP A 87 -5.07 7.03 7.77
N TRP A 88 -4.21 6.57 8.69
CA TRP A 88 -4.60 5.61 9.73
C TRP A 88 -5.68 6.15 10.67
N GLU A 89 -5.61 7.42 11.02
CA GLU A 89 -6.54 8.08 11.94
C GLU A 89 -7.83 8.47 11.21
N THR A 90 -7.71 8.97 9.98
CA THR A 90 -8.84 9.48 9.19
C THR A 90 -9.64 8.35 8.51
N TYR A 91 -8.93 7.39 7.90
CA TYR A 91 -9.50 6.37 7.02
C TYR A 91 -9.29 4.94 7.52
N GLY A 92 -8.41 4.72 8.49
CA GLY A 92 -8.15 3.39 9.07
C GLY A 92 -7.24 2.50 8.21
N MET A 93 -6.41 3.10 7.35
CA MET A 93 -5.47 2.38 6.47
C MET A 93 -4.21 3.23 6.25
N PRO A 94 -3.08 2.64 5.80
CA PRO A 94 -1.80 3.34 5.81
C PRO A 94 -1.62 4.40 4.72
N TRP A 95 -2.34 4.27 3.60
CA TRP A 95 -2.25 5.22 2.50
C TRP A 95 -3.58 5.24 1.73
N TYR A 96 -4.23 6.39 1.66
CA TYR A 96 -5.50 6.56 0.99
C TYR A 96 -5.63 7.95 0.37
N CYS A 97 -5.83 8.02 -0.95
CA CYS A 97 -6.15 9.28 -1.62
C CYS A 97 -7.68 9.45 -1.64
N PRO A 98 -8.25 10.38 -0.86
CA PRO A 98 -9.70 10.55 -0.78
C PRO A 98 -10.25 11.25 -2.01
N THR A 99 -11.58 11.34 -2.11
CA THR A 99 -12.25 12.35 -2.93
C THR A 99 -12.31 13.69 -2.19
N VAL A 100 -12.57 14.80 -2.89
CA VAL A 100 -12.76 16.12 -2.28
C VAL A 100 -13.91 16.08 -1.27
N THR A 101 -15.04 15.45 -1.62
CA THR A 101 -16.19 15.30 -0.72
C THR A 101 -15.83 14.49 0.53
N GLU A 102 -15.13 13.36 0.38
CA GLU A 102 -14.66 12.59 1.56
C GLU A 102 -13.75 13.43 2.46
N ALA A 103 -12.85 14.24 1.89
CA ALA A 103 -11.96 15.10 2.66
C ALA A 103 -12.73 16.19 3.43
N LEU A 104 -13.72 16.82 2.80
CA LEU A 104 -14.59 17.82 3.43
C LEU A 104 -15.47 17.20 4.52
N ASP A 105 -16.06 16.04 4.27
CA ASP A 105 -16.91 15.31 5.23
C ASP A 105 -16.13 14.89 6.48
N LYS A 106 -14.85 14.52 6.32
CA LYS A 106 -13.97 14.20 7.44
C LYS A 106 -13.50 15.45 8.17
N GLY A 107 -13.29 16.55 7.45
CA GLY A 107 -12.80 17.80 8.00
C GLY A 107 -11.36 17.73 8.52
N HIS A 108 -10.62 16.68 8.21
CA HIS A 108 -9.19 16.50 8.52
C HIS A 108 -8.59 15.48 7.54
N GLY A 109 -7.28 15.55 7.36
CA GLY A 109 -6.56 14.63 6.48
C GLY A 109 -5.13 15.10 6.21
N ASP A 110 -4.37 14.28 5.50
CA ASP A 110 -2.97 14.58 5.22
C ASP A 110 -2.78 15.45 3.97
N CYS A 111 -1.55 15.51 3.45
CA CYS A 111 -1.20 16.28 2.28
C CYS A 111 -2.08 16.02 1.05
N LYS A 112 -2.55 14.78 0.85
CA LYS A 112 -3.40 14.42 -0.31
C LYS A 112 -4.77 15.08 -0.20
N ALA A 113 -5.37 15.03 0.99
CA ALA A 113 -6.65 15.67 1.25
C ALA A 113 -6.57 17.19 1.09
N ARG A 114 -5.54 17.82 1.68
CA ARG A 114 -5.29 19.26 1.57
C ARG A 114 -5.05 19.70 0.13
N ALA A 115 -4.22 18.97 -0.62
CA ALA A 115 -3.93 19.27 -2.01
C ALA A 115 -5.18 19.24 -2.89
N LEU A 116 -6.04 18.22 -2.72
CA LEU A 116 -7.29 18.11 -3.49
C LEU A 116 -8.29 19.23 -3.17
N VAL A 117 -8.43 19.57 -1.89
CA VAL A 117 -9.31 20.69 -1.47
C VAL A 117 -8.76 22.02 -1.97
N LEU A 118 -7.46 22.25 -1.83
CA LEU A 118 -6.79 23.47 -2.32
C LEU A 118 -6.96 23.62 -3.84
N ALA A 119 -6.64 22.58 -4.61
CA ALA A 119 -6.81 22.59 -6.06
C ALA A 119 -8.26 22.91 -6.46
N SER A 120 -9.24 22.28 -5.80
CA SER A 120 -10.66 22.55 -6.08
C SER A 120 -11.04 24.00 -5.80
N VAL A 121 -10.45 24.65 -4.78
CA VAL A 121 -10.72 26.06 -4.46
C VAL A 121 -10.06 26.98 -5.47
N LEU A 122 -8.82 26.69 -5.87
CA LEU A 122 -8.10 27.46 -6.89
C LEU A 122 -8.84 27.38 -8.22
N GLU A 123 -9.28 26.18 -8.63
CA GLU A 123 -10.09 25.98 -9.82
C GLU A 123 -11.44 26.72 -9.73
N ALA A 124 -12.12 26.69 -8.57
CA ALA A 124 -13.35 27.46 -8.36
C ALA A 124 -13.16 28.99 -8.42
N LYS A 125 -11.92 29.47 -8.37
CA LYS A 125 -11.55 30.89 -8.45
C LYS A 125 -10.83 31.25 -9.75
N ASP A 126 -10.76 30.32 -10.70
CA ASP A 126 -10.03 30.48 -11.96
C ASP A 126 -8.55 30.85 -11.75
N ILE A 127 -7.92 30.27 -10.71
CA ILE A 127 -6.49 30.46 -10.42
C ILE A 127 -5.71 29.26 -10.98
N PRO A 128 -4.74 29.48 -11.90
CA PRO A 128 -3.94 28.40 -12.47
C PRO A 128 -3.10 27.68 -11.41
N TYR A 129 -2.98 26.36 -11.54
CA TYR A 129 -2.20 25.55 -10.61
C TYR A 129 -1.67 24.27 -11.28
N THR A 130 -0.71 23.62 -10.63
CA THR A 130 -0.15 22.33 -11.06
C THR A 130 -0.16 21.34 -9.90
N PHE A 131 -0.59 20.10 -10.14
CA PHE A 131 -0.46 19.04 -9.15
C PHE A 131 0.96 18.49 -9.17
N ILE A 132 1.56 18.38 -7.99
CA ILE A 132 2.91 17.84 -7.84
C ILE A 132 2.90 16.72 -6.82
N CYS A 133 3.61 15.64 -7.15
CA CYS A 133 3.79 14.49 -6.30
C CYS A 133 5.29 14.21 -6.15
N SER A 134 5.72 13.93 -4.93
CA SER A 134 7.03 13.41 -4.56
C SER A 134 6.86 12.00 -3.95
N PRO A 135 7.95 11.27 -3.68
CA PRO A 135 7.85 9.96 -3.03
C PRO A 135 7.18 9.98 -1.64
N VAL A 136 7.09 11.14 -0.99
CA VAL A 136 6.61 11.27 0.41
C VAL A 136 5.54 12.34 0.61
N HIS A 137 5.23 13.15 -0.41
CA HIS A 137 4.35 14.32 -0.28
C HIS A 137 3.60 14.59 -1.59
N MET A 138 2.41 15.20 -1.48
CA MET A 138 1.60 15.64 -2.62
C MET A 138 1.09 17.04 -2.32
N TRP A 139 1.24 17.96 -3.27
CA TRP A 139 0.84 19.35 -3.11
C TRP A 139 0.38 19.98 -4.42
N VAL A 140 -0.06 21.23 -4.32
CA VAL A 140 -0.44 22.07 -5.45
C VAL A 140 0.55 23.22 -5.52
N ASP A 141 1.09 23.44 -6.72
CA ASP A 141 1.97 24.56 -7.05
C ASP A 141 1.15 25.62 -7.79
N TYR A 142 1.44 26.90 -7.53
CA TYR A 142 0.74 28.04 -8.11
C TYR A 142 1.71 29.24 -8.16
N GLU A 143 1.38 30.26 -8.95
CA GLU A 143 2.27 31.41 -9.14
C GLU A 143 2.58 32.10 -7.80
N GLY A 144 3.89 32.27 -7.51
CA GLY A 144 4.35 32.93 -6.29
C GLY A 144 4.37 32.04 -5.03
N LYS A 145 4.11 30.73 -5.15
CA LYS A 145 4.24 29.79 -4.03
C LYS A 145 5.68 29.77 -3.49
N ALA A 146 5.82 29.90 -2.17
CA ALA A 146 7.12 29.84 -1.52
C ALA A 146 7.62 28.39 -1.42
N GLU A 147 8.88 28.16 -1.78
CA GLU A 147 9.49 26.84 -1.62
C GLU A 147 9.64 26.46 -0.15
N THR A 148 9.44 25.17 0.13
CA THR A 148 9.69 24.58 1.44
C THR A 148 10.60 23.36 1.32
N ALA A 149 11.03 22.81 2.46
CA ALA A 149 11.82 21.57 2.46
C ALA A 149 11.08 20.38 1.80
N LEU A 150 9.75 20.37 1.81
CA LEU A 150 8.90 19.33 1.22
C LEU A 150 8.36 19.70 -0.16
N GLU A 151 8.37 20.99 -0.51
CA GLU A 151 7.74 21.54 -1.72
C GLU A 151 8.77 22.42 -2.43
N ASN A 152 9.65 21.77 -3.20
CA ASN A 152 10.68 22.41 -4.02
C ASN A 152 10.95 21.58 -5.27
N ASP A 153 11.71 22.14 -6.20
CA ASP A 153 12.00 21.52 -7.48
C ASP A 153 12.84 20.22 -7.42
N GLU A 154 13.59 20.00 -6.35
CA GLU A 154 14.47 18.82 -6.23
C GLU A 154 13.72 17.55 -5.82
N VAL A 155 12.57 17.70 -5.15
CA VAL A 155 11.80 16.57 -4.63
C VAL A 155 10.67 16.13 -5.56
N LYS A 156 10.40 16.89 -6.64
CA LYS A 156 9.33 16.59 -7.61
C LYS A 156 9.62 15.25 -8.33
N LEU A 157 8.67 14.32 -8.27
CA LEU A 157 8.70 13.05 -8.99
C LEU A 157 7.78 13.10 -10.22
N TYR A 158 6.57 13.63 -10.03
CA TYR A 158 5.52 13.70 -11.04
C TYR A 158 4.81 15.04 -10.96
N GLN A 159 4.48 15.60 -12.12
CA GLN A 159 3.66 16.81 -12.25
C GLN A 159 2.52 16.57 -13.23
N ASN A 160 1.37 17.18 -12.95
CA ASN A 160 0.19 17.16 -13.79
C ASN A 160 -0.43 18.55 -13.84
N ASP A 161 -0.40 19.16 -15.02
CA ASP A 161 -1.06 20.43 -15.30
C ASP A 161 -2.50 20.15 -15.76
N PRO A 162 -3.52 20.58 -15.00
CA PRO A 162 -4.92 20.36 -15.34
C PRO A 162 -5.39 21.18 -16.56
N GLU A 163 -4.79 22.34 -16.84
CA GLU A 163 -5.20 23.21 -17.96
C GLU A 163 -4.73 22.66 -19.29
N THR A 164 -3.46 22.24 -19.36
CA THR A 164 -2.87 21.72 -20.60
C THR A 164 -2.99 20.20 -20.74
N GLY A 165 -3.23 19.50 -19.62
CA GLY A 165 -3.15 18.04 -19.53
C GLY A 165 -1.72 17.50 -19.60
N GLU A 166 -0.70 18.38 -19.56
CA GLU A 166 0.70 17.98 -19.61
C GLU A 166 1.09 17.20 -18.35
N ARG A 167 1.82 16.12 -18.56
CA ARG A 167 2.31 15.24 -17.50
C ARG A 167 3.80 15.04 -17.66
N SER A 168 4.56 15.31 -16.61
CA SER A 168 6.01 15.16 -16.62
C SER A 168 6.47 14.29 -15.45
N PHE A 169 7.58 13.58 -15.68
CA PHE A 169 8.23 12.74 -14.69
C PHE A 169 9.69 13.15 -14.56
N ARG A 170 10.15 13.27 -13.31
CA ARG A 170 11.53 13.60 -12.98
C ARG A 170 12.02 12.67 -11.88
N MET A 171 13.29 12.27 -11.92
CA MET A 171 13.87 11.56 -10.79
C MET A 171 14.20 12.57 -9.68
N PRO A 172 13.61 12.45 -8.48
CA PRO A 172 13.86 13.38 -7.38
C PRO A 172 15.24 13.13 -6.77
N LYS A 173 15.85 14.19 -6.23
CA LYS A 173 17.12 14.13 -5.51
C LYS A 173 16.91 13.97 -4.00
N VAL A 174 16.15 12.95 -3.62
CA VAL A 174 15.87 12.65 -2.21
C VAL A 174 16.69 11.46 -1.73
N SER A 175 17.16 11.52 -0.48
CA SER A 175 17.87 10.37 0.10
C SER A 175 16.89 9.24 0.43
N VAL A 176 17.30 8.00 0.19
CA VAL A 176 16.48 6.82 0.52
C VAL A 176 16.20 6.75 2.03
N GLY A 177 17.15 7.17 2.87
CA GLY A 177 16.98 7.23 4.32
C GLY A 177 15.85 8.19 4.73
N TYR A 178 15.81 9.37 4.12
CA TYR A 178 14.73 10.34 4.37
C TYR A 178 13.37 9.81 3.94
N VAL A 179 13.28 9.18 2.76
CA VAL A 179 12.04 8.56 2.28
C VAL A 179 11.58 7.45 3.23
N ALA A 180 12.50 6.61 3.70
CA ALA A 180 12.19 5.55 4.65
C ALA A 180 11.72 6.09 6.00
N GLU A 181 12.31 7.18 6.49
CA GLU A 181 11.93 7.83 7.74
C GLU A 181 10.53 8.44 7.65
N MET A 182 10.25 9.23 6.61
CA MET A 182 8.92 9.82 6.38
C MET A 182 7.85 8.73 6.23
N PHE A 183 8.17 7.67 5.47
CA PHE A 183 7.28 6.53 5.36
C PHE A 183 7.04 5.88 6.73
N TRP A 184 8.07 5.67 7.55
CA TRP A 184 7.92 5.10 8.88
C TRP A 184 7.05 5.96 9.81
N GLN A 185 7.24 7.28 9.79
CA GLN A 185 6.48 8.24 10.58
C GLN A 185 4.99 8.22 10.20
N GLY A 186 4.65 8.22 8.91
CA GLY A 186 3.26 8.15 8.45
C GLY A 186 2.62 6.76 8.47
N PHE A 187 3.44 5.71 8.34
CA PHE A 187 2.95 4.32 8.26
C PHE A 187 2.89 3.64 9.61
N TRP A 188 4.00 3.60 10.36
CA TRP A 188 4.12 2.75 11.56
C TRP A 188 3.72 3.49 12.83
N GLY A 189 4.11 4.75 12.98
CA GLY A 189 3.78 5.59 14.13
C GLY A 189 2.27 5.57 14.46
N PRO A 190 1.42 6.11 13.56
CA PRO A 190 -0.02 6.25 13.77
C PRO A 190 -0.82 4.94 13.63
N MET A 191 -0.20 3.85 13.16
CA MET A 191 -0.89 2.57 13.00
C MET A 191 -1.46 2.06 14.35
N PRO A 192 -2.77 1.74 14.42
CA PRO A 192 -3.40 1.27 15.65
C PRO A 192 -2.73 0.02 16.22
N GLY A 193 -2.66 -0.08 17.55
CA GLY A 193 -2.03 -1.23 18.24
C GLY A 193 -2.63 -2.58 17.83
N ALA A 194 -3.94 -2.65 17.66
CA ALA A 194 -4.62 -3.86 17.17
C ALA A 194 -4.14 -4.28 15.78
N ARG A 195 -3.92 -3.32 14.86
CA ARG A 195 -3.39 -3.59 13.51
C ARG A 195 -1.97 -4.14 13.57
N LYS A 196 -1.11 -3.53 14.39
CA LYS A 196 0.27 -4.01 14.64
C LYS A 196 0.26 -5.44 15.16
N ALA A 197 -0.59 -5.73 16.15
CA ALA A 197 -0.75 -7.06 16.71
C ALA A 197 -1.20 -8.08 15.65
N PHE A 198 -2.23 -7.79 14.85
CA PHE A 198 -2.66 -8.68 13.76
C PHE A 198 -1.53 -8.94 12.75
N LEU A 199 -0.81 -7.91 12.35
CA LEU A 199 0.31 -8.05 11.42
C LEU A 199 1.36 -9.02 11.98
N LEU A 200 1.84 -8.78 13.21
CA LEU A 200 2.89 -9.58 13.84
C LEU A 200 2.43 -11.01 14.16
N CYS A 201 1.26 -11.17 14.78
CA CYS A 201 0.72 -12.49 15.13
C CYS A 201 0.45 -13.34 13.89
N GLY A 202 -0.07 -12.76 12.81
CA GLY A 202 -0.31 -13.52 11.59
C GLY A 202 0.98 -13.91 10.87
N LEU A 203 2.00 -13.06 10.85
CA LEU A 203 3.32 -13.43 10.34
C LEU A 203 3.94 -14.57 11.18
N ALA A 204 3.85 -14.50 12.51
CA ALA A 204 4.27 -15.58 13.40
C ALA A 204 3.48 -16.88 13.13
N GLY A 205 2.16 -16.79 12.98
CA GLY A 205 1.31 -17.94 12.64
C GLY A 205 1.67 -18.58 11.30
N LEU A 206 1.87 -17.77 10.25
CA LEU A 206 2.26 -18.24 8.92
C LEU A 206 3.64 -18.90 8.93
N THR A 207 4.61 -18.33 9.66
CA THR A 207 5.95 -18.93 9.79
C THR A 207 5.89 -20.26 10.54
N LEU A 208 5.14 -20.36 11.63
CA LEU A 208 4.90 -21.62 12.34
C LEU A 208 4.21 -22.66 11.44
N LEU A 209 3.21 -22.25 10.66
CA LEU A 209 2.54 -23.11 9.68
C LEU A 209 3.54 -23.67 8.66
N ARG A 210 4.45 -22.83 8.14
CA ARG A 210 5.50 -23.26 7.21
C ARG A 210 6.45 -24.27 7.86
N LEU A 211 6.86 -24.05 9.10
CA LEU A 211 7.76 -24.95 9.82
C LEU A 211 7.10 -26.31 10.10
N SER A 212 5.85 -26.32 10.54
CA SER A 212 5.07 -27.54 10.76
C SER A 212 4.88 -28.34 9.47
N TYR A 213 4.64 -27.65 8.35
CA TYR A 213 4.54 -28.28 7.04
C TYR A 213 5.87 -28.94 6.60
N ARG A 214 7.03 -28.32 6.92
CA ARG A 214 8.36 -28.92 6.65
C ARG A 214 8.60 -30.17 7.51
N LYS A 215 8.23 -30.15 8.79
CA LYS A 215 8.40 -31.30 9.70
C LYS A 215 7.57 -32.51 9.24
N GLY A 216 6.29 -32.30 8.91
CA GLY A 216 5.42 -33.37 8.40
C GLY A 216 5.88 -33.97 7.06
N ALA A 217 6.47 -33.14 6.18
CA ALA A 217 7.09 -33.62 4.93
C ALA A 217 8.37 -34.45 5.18
N HIS A 218 9.16 -34.11 6.21
CA HIS A 218 10.39 -34.84 6.54
C HIS A 218 10.09 -36.20 7.19
N GLU A 219 9.12 -36.27 8.11
CA GLU A 219 8.71 -37.53 8.76
C GLU A 219 8.12 -38.53 7.77
N THR A 220 7.31 -38.07 6.82
CA THR A 220 6.75 -38.92 5.75
C THR A 220 7.83 -39.45 4.80
N SER A 221 8.81 -38.62 4.42
CA SER A 221 9.96 -39.03 3.60
C SER A 221 10.84 -40.08 4.32
N GLY A 222 11.18 -39.85 5.60
CA GLY A 222 11.99 -40.77 6.40
C GLY A 222 11.31 -42.11 6.68
N THR A 223 9.98 -42.13 6.74
CA THR A 223 9.18 -43.36 6.88
C THR A 223 9.17 -44.16 5.58
N LEU A 224 9.07 -43.48 4.43
CA LEU A 224 9.12 -44.10 3.11
C LEU A 224 10.49 -44.67 2.78
N HIS A 225 11.58 -43.97 3.13
CA HIS A 225 12.94 -44.49 2.94
C HIS A 225 13.19 -45.77 3.76
N ARG A 226 12.75 -45.80 5.03
CA ARG A 226 12.83 -47.00 5.88
C ARG A 226 11.96 -48.16 5.38
N LEU A 227 10.79 -47.88 4.82
CA LEU A 227 9.94 -48.89 4.17
C LEU A 227 10.56 -49.42 2.87
N ALA A 228 11.16 -48.56 2.04
CA ALA A 228 11.85 -48.98 0.82
C ALA A 228 13.06 -49.88 1.16
N LEU A 229 13.85 -49.52 2.17
CA LEU A 229 14.98 -50.32 2.66
C LEU A 229 14.55 -51.66 3.28
N ARG A 230 13.32 -51.78 3.82
CA ARG A 230 12.78 -53.04 4.34
C ARG A 230 12.19 -53.95 3.26
N VAL A 231 11.75 -53.39 2.13
CA VAL A 231 11.16 -54.16 1.02
C VAL A 231 12.24 -54.59 0.02
N TRP A 232 13.35 -53.86 -0.09
CA TRP A 232 14.47 -54.16 -0.99
C TRP A 232 15.17 -55.51 -0.74
N PRO A 233 15.32 -56.06 0.48
CA PRO A 233 15.94 -57.36 0.68
C PRO A 233 15.05 -58.53 0.22
N ALA A 234 13.75 -58.31 0.02
CA ALA A 234 12.81 -59.37 -0.38
C ALA A 234 12.81 -59.66 -1.89
N LEU A 235 13.55 -58.88 -2.69
CA LEU A 235 13.67 -59.08 -4.15
C LEU A 235 15.06 -59.59 -4.58
N GLY A 236 15.96 -59.82 -3.62
CA GLY A 236 17.33 -60.28 -3.88
C GLY A 236 17.56 -61.80 -3.84
N THR A 237 16.58 -62.60 -3.43
CA THR A 237 16.73 -64.07 -3.27
C THR A 237 16.04 -64.90 -4.36
N LEU A 238 16.01 -64.38 -5.59
CA LEU A 238 15.53 -65.12 -6.77
C LEU A 238 16.38 -64.79 -8.00
N ARG A 239 17.69 -65.06 -7.93
CA ARG A 239 18.47 -65.45 -9.10
C ARG A 239 19.43 -66.56 -8.71
N ARG A 240 19.30 -67.65 -9.45
CA ARG A 240 20.10 -68.87 -9.41
C ARG A 240 21.59 -68.58 -9.59
#